data_AF-A0A1R4HAY3-F1
#
_entry.id   AF-A0A1R4HAY3-F1
#
_cell.length_a   1.000
_cell.length_b   1.000
_cell.length_c   1.000
_cell.angle_alpha   90.00
_cell.angle_beta   90.00
_cell.angle_gamma   90.00
#
_symmetry.space_group_name_H-M   'P 1'
#
loop_
_entity.id
_entity.type
_entity.pdbx_description
1 polymer ?
#
loop_
_entity_poly.entity_id
_entity_poly.type
_entity_poly.pdbx_seq_one_letter_code
_entity_poly.pdbx_strand_id
1 'polypeptide(L)'
;MAKKAHYLHESCDDPVAAIVAGIDRDVEHGEDILMLGLCIVMLSASFAPVAPPNILLPLVALVFATTSSLARRNYHNMERKLRESVALIEHTDKSSLKPITTVFIEYPMPPLSQSYNILKNVKRTLKSVLGGLLINPLWMPIFYVMGIQIVEEKNLGVLNQAVMTVELKLAKTSPDKY
;
A
#
# COMPACT_ATOMS: atom_id res chain seq x y z
N MET A 1 2.33 8.54 22.41
CA MET A 1 0.93 8.18 22.10
C MET A 1 0.86 6.68 21.86
N ALA A 2 0.06 5.94 22.65
CA ALA A 2 -0.10 4.50 22.47
C ALA A 2 -0.72 4.21 21.09
N LYS A 3 0.03 3.51 20.24
CA LYS A 3 -0.48 3.04 18.94
C LYS A 3 -1.59 2.03 19.24
N LYS A 4 -2.84 2.37 18.92
CA LYS A 4 -3.96 1.43 18.99
C LYS A 4 -3.60 0.19 18.16
N ALA A 5 -3.55 -0.96 18.83
CA ALA A 5 -3.07 -2.22 18.24
C ALA A 5 -4.11 -2.82 17.26
N HIS A 6 -5.38 -2.44 17.43
CA HIS A 6 -6.53 -2.92 16.67
C HIS A 6 -7.46 -1.76 16.29
N TYR A 7 -8.46 -2.02 15.44
CA TYR A 7 -9.41 -1.04 14.92
C TYR A 7 -10.58 -0.72 15.85
N LEU A 8 -10.89 -1.62 16.78
CA LEU A 8 -11.99 -1.44 17.72
C LEU A 8 -11.67 -0.38 18.79
N HIS A 9 -12.67 0.38 19.22
CA HIS A 9 -12.62 1.23 20.42
C HIS A 9 -13.63 0.73 21.45
N GLU A 10 -13.42 1.08 22.72
CA GLU A 10 -14.34 0.71 23.80
C GLU A 10 -15.75 1.25 23.46
N SER A 11 -16.75 0.36 23.52
CA SER A 11 -18.16 0.59 23.14
C SER A 11 -18.37 0.97 21.67
N CYS A 12 -18.36 -0.03 20.78
CA CYS A 12 -18.78 0.13 19.40
C CYS A 12 -20.05 -0.67 19.12
N ASP A 13 -21.14 0.02 18.76
CA ASP A 13 -22.44 -0.57 18.45
C ASP A 13 -22.43 -1.40 17.15
N ASP A 14 -21.42 -1.20 16.29
CA ASP A 14 -21.20 -1.99 15.06
C ASP A 14 -19.70 -2.25 14.85
N PRO A 15 -19.17 -3.38 15.36
CA PRO A 15 -17.75 -3.68 15.29
C PRO A 15 -17.27 -3.93 13.86
N VAL A 16 -18.15 -4.38 12.95
CA VAL A 16 -17.79 -4.61 11.55
C VAL A 16 -17.60 -3.27 10.85
N ALA A 17 -18.55 -2.34 10.99
CA ALA A 17 -18.44 -1.01 10.41
C ALA A 17 -17.20 -0.25 10.92
N ALA A 18 -16.88 -0.35 12.21
CA ALA A 18 -15.67 0.27 12.76
C ALA A 18 -14.36 -0.33 12.21
N ILE A 19 -14.31 -1.65 12.03
CA ILE A 19 -13.14 -2.30 11.40
C ILE A 19 -13.01 -1.85 9.94
N VAL A 20 -14.11 -1.82 9.20
CA VAL A 20 -14.12 -1.43 7.79
C VAL A 20 -13.67 0.02 7.62
N ALA A 21 -14.26 0.96 8.38
CA ALA A 21 -13.87 2.37 8.35
C ALA A 21 -12.41 2.59 8.79
N GLY A 22 -11.92 1.80 9.74
CA GLY A 22 -10.52 1.85 10.17
C GLY A 22 -9.55 1.37 9.08
N ILE A 23 -9.93 0.33 8.34
CA ILE A 23 -9.13 -0.19 7.23
C ILE A 23 -9.19 0.76 6.04
N ASP A 24 -10.36 1.27 5.69
CA ASP A 24 -10.54 2.24 4.61
C ASP A 24 -9.61 3.44 4.79
N ARG A 25 -9.61 4.04 5.98
CA ARG A 25 -8.70 5.13 6.32
C ARG A 25 -7.21 4.76 6.22
N ASP A 26 -6.83 3.55 6.64
CA ASP A 26 -5.44 3.11 6.49
C ASP A 26 -5.10 2.83 5.02
N VAL A 27 -6.05 2.39 4.18
CA VAL A 27 -5.89 2.19 2.74
C VAL A 27 -5.67 3.52 2.05
N GLU A 28 -6.54 4.50 2.30
CA GLU A 28 -6.41 5.88 1.80
C GLU A 28 -5.04 6.46 2.19
N HIS A 29 -4.61 6.28 3.44
CA HIS A 29 -3.29 6.72 3.87
C HIS A 29 -2.15 6.03 3.10
N GLY A 30 -2.31 4.75 2.76
CA GLY A 30 -1.35 4.03 1.92
C GLY A 30 -1.27 4.58 0.50
N GLU A 31 -2.41 4.87 -0.10
CA GLU A 31 -2.53 5.47 -1.44
C GLU A 31 -1.93 6.87 -1.46
N ASP A 32 -2.22 7.70 -0.45
CA ASP A 32 -1.65 9.04 -0.27
C ASP A 32 -0.12 9.04 -0.21
N ILE A 33 0.49 8.08 0.51
CA ILE A 33 1.95 7.94 0.59
C ILE A 33 2.55 7.72 -0.80
N LEU A 34 1.93 6.84 -1.61
CA LEU A 34 2.41 6.54 -2.95
C LEU A 34 2.20 7.72 -3.91
N MET A 35 1.03 8.36 -3.82
CA MET A 35 0.67 9.55 -4.60
C MET A 35 1.64 10.70 -4.30
N LEU A 36 1.94 10.96 -3.02
CA LEU A 36 2.92 11.97 -2.61
C LEU A 36 4.29 11.70 -3.25
N GLY A 37 4.75 10.44 -3.23
CA GLY A 37 5.99 10.03 -3.88
C GLY A 37 5.98 10.33 -5.38
N LEU A 38 4.89 9.99 -6.07
CA LEU A 38 4.72 10.27 -7.48
C LEU A 38 4.72 11.79 -7.75
N CYS A 39 3.99 12.58 -6.96
CA CYS A 39 3.97 14.04 -7.09
C CYS A 39 5.36 14.65 -6.93
N ILE A 40 6.14 14.21 -5.93
CA ILE A 40 7.53 14.67 -5.73
C ILE A 40 8.40 14.30 -6.94
N VAL A 41 8.25 13.09 -7.48
CA VAL A 41 8.99 12.68 -8.68
C VAL A 41 8.59 13.50 -9.89
N MET A 42 7.30 13.81 -10.09
CA MET A 42 6.86 14.68 -11.19
C MET A 42 7.44 16.09 -11.08
N LEU A 43 7.61 16.61 -9.86
CA LEU A 43 8.27 17.90 -9.61
C LEU A 43 9.77 17.88 -9.96
N SER A 44 10.41 16.71 -10.07
CA SER A 44 11.83 16.62 -10.43
C SER A 44 12.13 17.25 -11.80
N ALA A 45 11.17 17.24 -12.74
CA ALA A 45 11.31 17.89 -14.04
C ALA A 45 11.58 19.39 -13.93
N SER A 46 10.99 20.06 -12.93
CA SER A 46 11.22 21.49 -12.65
C SER A 46 12.64 21.78 -12.17
N PHE A 47 13.33 20.78 -11.62
CA PHE A 47 14.71 20.90 -11.16
C PHE A 47 15.76 20.44 -12.19
N ALA A 48 15.33 19.85 -13.32
CA ALA A 48 16.23 19.42 -14.39
C ALA A 48 17.15 20.53 -14.96
N PRO A 49 16.72 21.81 -15.05
CA PRO A 49 17.61 22.88 -15.52
C PRO A 49 18.71 23.27 -14.52
N VAL A 50 18.54 22.98 -13.23
CA VAL A 50 19.40 23.48 -12.15
C VAL A 50 20.17 22.39 -11.41
N ALA A 51 19.78 21.11 -11.54
CA ALA A 51 20.43 19.98 -10.90
C ALA A 51 20.91 18.95 -11.93
N PRO A 52 22.18 18.49 -11.86
CA PRO A 52 22.69 17.49 -12.78
C PRO A 52 22.02 16.11 -12.57
N PRO A 53 21.91 15.28 -13.62
CA PRO A 53 21.29 13.96 -13.54
C PRO A 53 21.87 13.04 -12.46
N ASN A 54 23.17 13.13 -12.19
CA ASN A 54 23.86 12.34 -11.16
C ASN A 54 23.39 12.65 -9.73
N ILE A 55 22.69 13.76 -9.52
CA ILE A 55 22.09 14.14 -8.24
C ILE A 55 20.58 13.90 -8.30
N LEU A 56 19.94 14.38 -9.36
CA LEU A 56 18.49 14.35 -9.49
C LEU A 56 17.91 12.93 -9.61
N LEU A 57 18.52 12.07 -10.42
CA LEU A 57 18.02 10.71 -10.67
C LEU A 57 18.14 9.79 -9.44
N PRO A 58 19.26 9.79 -8.68
CA PRO A 58 19.31 9.08 -7.40
C PRO A 58 18.29 9.60 -6.38
N LEU A 59 18.02 10.91 -6.33
CA LEU A 59 16.99 11.46 -5.44
C LEU A 59 15.60 10.97 -5.82
N VAL A 60 15.27 10.94 -7.12
CA VAL A 60 14.01 10.35 -7.61
C VAL A 60 13.89 8.88 -7.20
N ALA A 61 14.96 8.08 -7.37
CA ALA A 61 14.96 6.69 -6.94
C ALA A 61 14.78 6.57 -5.42
N LEU A 62 15.40 7.45 -4.64
CA LEU A 62 15.25 7.46 -3.18
C LEU A 62 13.82 7.78 -2.75
N VAL A 63 13.17 8.76 -3.39
CA VAL A 63 11.77 9.11 -3.12
C VAL A 63 10.88 7.88 -3.33
N PHE A 64 10.93 7.27 -4.52
CA PHE A 64 10.17 6.05 -4.79
C PHE A 64 10.50 4.89 -3.83
N ALA A 65 11.77 4.71 -3.46
CA ALA A 65 12.16 3.68 -2.50
C ALA A 65 11.55 3.95 -1.11
N THR A 66 11.56 5.20 -0.66
CA THR A 66 11.03 5.60 0.65
C THR A 66 9.52 5.45 0.71
N THR A 67 8.78 5.97 -0.28
CA THR A 67 7.32 5.92 -0.29
C THR A 67 6.79 4.50 -0.45
N SER A 68 7.36 3.70 -1.36
CA SER A 68 6.99 2.29 -1.48
C SER A 68 7.26 1.51 -0.19
N SER A 69 8.37 1.78 0.49
CA SER A 69 8.69 1.13 1.78
C SER A 69 7.72 1.52 2.89
N LEU A 70 7.29 2.80 2.93
CA LEU A 70 6.30 3.29 3.89
C LEU A 70 4.91 2.70 3.60
N ALA A 71 4.48 2.65 2.34
CA ALA A 71 3.22 2.04 1.93
C ALA A 71 3.19 0.55 2.27
N ARG A 72 4.28 -0.18 2.03
CA ARG A 72 4.41 -1.58 2.43
C ARG A 72 4.33 -1.78 3.94
N ARG A 73 5.00 -0.92 4.70
CA ARG A 73 4.92 -0.95 6.16
C ARG A 73 3.49 -0.69 6.64
N ASN A 74 2.79 0.23 5.98
CA ASN A 74 1.38 0.50 6.24
C ASN A 74 0.53 -0.74 5.95
N TYR A 75 0.72 -1.40 4.80
CA TYR A 75 0.03 -2.63 4.43
C TYR A 75 0.16 -3.73 5.49
N HIS A 76 1.38 -4.01 5.97
CA HIS A 76 1.56 -4.99 7.04
C HIS A 76 0.97 -4.56 8.39
N ASN A 77 0.93 -3.25 8.67
CA ASN A 77 0.24 -2.76 9.86
C ASN A 77 -1.28 -2.98 9.74
N MET A 78 -1.88 -2.78 8.56
CA MET A 78 -3.30 -3.06 8.30
C MET A 78 -3.61 -4.53 8.52
N GLU A 79 -2.81 -5.41 7.92
CA GLU A 79 -2.95 -6.87 8.07
C GLU A 79 -2.93 -7.27 9.56
N ARG A 80 -1.95 -6.75 10.32
CA ARG A 80 -1.85 -7.03 11.76
C ARG A 80 -3.06 -6.50 12.53
N LYS A 81 -3.43 -5.22 12.35
CA LYS A 81 -4.57 -4.59 13.04
C LYS A 81 -5.88 -5.32 12.72
N LEU A 82 -6.08 -5.73 11.47
CA LEU A 82 -7.26 -6.49 11.04
C LEU A 82 -7.29 -7.86 11.73
N ARG A 83 -6.17 -8.60 11.72
CA ARG A 83 -6.09 -9.90 12.38
C ARG A 83 -6.40 -9.82 13.88
N GLU A 84 -5.85 -8.81 14.56
CA GLU A 84 -6.11 -8.56 15.97
C GLU A 84 -7.59 -8.19 16.21
N SER A 85 -8.19 -7.38 15.33
CA SER A 85 -9.60 -6.99 15.45
C SER A 85 -10.57 -8.14 15.18
N VAL A 86 -10.30 -8.96 14.16
CA VAL A 86 -11.10 -10.16 13.80
C VAL A 86 -11.05 -11.22 14.90
N ALA A 87 -9.97 -11.27 15.69
CA ALA A 87 -9.89 -12.18 16.84
C ALA A 87 -10.88 -11.83 17.96
N LEU A 88 -11.30 -10.56 18.06
CA LEU A 88 -12.10 -10.01 19.15
C LEU A 88 -13.62 -10.01 18.89
N ILE A 89 -14.05 -10.25 17.65
CA ILE A 89 -15.48 -10.22 17.26
C ILE A 89 -16.11 -11.62 17.17
N GLU A 90 -17.44 -11.68 17.18
CA GLU A 90 -18.21 -12.92 17.08
C GLU A 90 -18.10 -13.59 15.69
N HIS A 91 -18.38 -14.89 15.61
CA HIS A 91 -18.19 -15.67 14.38
C HIS A 91 -19.06 -15.19 13.21
N THR A 92 -20.27 -14.70 13.47
CA THR A 92 -21.18 -14.18 12.44
C THR A 92 -20.58 -12.95 11.75
N ASP A 93 -19.99 -12.04 12.53
CA ASP A 93 -19.37 -10.80 12.06
C ASP A 93 -18.10 -11.03 11.25
N LYS A 94 -17.36 -12.12 11.56
CA LYS A 94 -16.17 -12.51 10.78
C LYS A 94 -16.50 -12.82 9.32
N SER A 95 -17.70 -13.33 9.04
CA SER A 95 -18.10 -13.69 7.67
C SER A 95 -18.24 -12.46 6.78
N SER A 96 -18.68 -11.33 7.34
CA SER A 96 -18.82 -10.05 6.65
C SER A 96 -17.46 -9.47 6.24
N LEU A 97 -16.41 -9.70 7.04
CA LEU A 97 -15.04 -9.26 6.77
C LEU A 97 -14.25 -10.20 5.85
N LYS A 98 -14.84 -11.35 5.48
CA LYS A 98 -14.18 -12.36 4.64
C LYS A 98 -13.56 -11.77 3.37
N PRO A 99 -14.23 -10.90 2.58
CA PRO A 99 -13.64 -10.33 1.37
C PRO A 99 -12.31 -9.60 1.63
N ILE A 100 -12.21 -8.84 2.72
CA ILE A 100 -11.01 -8.10 3.10
C ILE A 100 -9.91 -9.07 3.56
N THR A 101 -10.25 -10.02 4.44
CA THR A 101 -9.27 -11.01 4.93
C THR A 101 -8.72 -11.89 3.81
N THR A 102 -9.54 -12.22 2.82
CA THR A 102 -9.12 -13.00 1.64
C THR A 102 -8.06 -12.27 0.83
N VAL A 103 -8.13 -10.94 0.70
CA VAL A 103 -7.10 -10.16 -0.03
C VAL A 103 -5.71 -10.38 0.58
N PHE A 104 -5.59 -10.35 1.90
CA PHE A 104 -4.29 -10.56 2.56
C PHE A 104 -3.74 -11.99 2.37
N ILE A 105 -4.61 -12.97 2.14
CA ILE A 105 -4.24 -14.36 1.88
C ILE A 105 -3.85 -14.57 0.40
N GLU A 106 -4.64 -14.01 -0.52
CA GLU A 106 -4.45 -14.19 -1.97
C GLU A 106 -3.35 -13.28 -2.53
N TYR A 107 -3.17 -12.10 -1.96
CA TYR A 107 -2.19 -11.09 -2.38
C TYR A 107 -1.22 -10.75 -1.25
N PRO A 108 -0.50 -11.74 -0.68
CA PRO A 108 0.42 -11.50 0.42
C PRO A 108 1.55 -10.60 -0.06
N MET A 109 1.82 -9.56 0.73
CA MET A 109 2.87 -8.62 0.42
C MET A 109 4.22 -9.18 0.92
N PRO A 110 5.22 -9.40 0.03
CA PRO A 110 6.50 -9.94 0.45
C PRO A 110 7.29 -8.90 1.26
N PRO A 111 8.16 -9.33 2.18
CA PRO A 111 8.97 -8.41 2.97
C PRO A 111 9.86 -7.54 2.06
N LEU A 112 10.20 -6.34 2.55
CA LEU A 112 11.05 -5.39 1.81
C LEU A 112 12.39 -6.03 1.41
N SER A 113 12.99 -6.83 2.30
CA SER A 113 14.24 -7.55 2.03
C SER A 113 14.15 -8.48 0.81
N GLN A 114 12.98 -9.05 0.53
CA GLN A 114 12.76 -9.86 -0.66
C GLN A 114 12.53 -8.99 -1.90
N SER A 115 11.85 -7.86 -1.77
CA SER A 115 11.52 -6.98 -2.90
C SER A 115 12.68 -6.15 -3.41
N TYR A 116 13.63 -5.81 -2.55
CA TYR A 116 14.89 -5.15 -2.91
C TYR A 116 16.01 -6.13 -3.29
N ASN A 117 15.78 -7.43 -3.18
CA ASN A 117 16.77 -8.42 -3.57
C ASN A 117 16.81 -8.56 -5.11
N ILE A 118 17.82 -7.96 -5.71
CA ILE A 118 18.06 -7.94 -7.16
C ILE A 118 18.16 -9.36 -7.74
N LEU A 119 18.78 -10.28 -7.01
CA LEU A 119 18.98 -11.67 -7.44
C LEU A 119 17.68 -12.48 -7.39
N LYS A 120 16.79 -12.20 -6.43
CA LYS A 120 15.48 -12.86 -6.35
C LYS A 120 14.46 -12.28 -7.33
N ASN A 121 14.62 -11.03 -7.76
CA ASN A 121 13.69 -10.35 -8.66
C ASN A 121 14.26 -10.20 -10.08
N VAL A 122 14.84 -11.26 -10.64
CA VAL A 122 15.54 -11.25 -11.94
C VAL A 122 14.69 -10.64 -13.06
N LYS A 123 13.40 -10.96 -13.13
CA LYS A 123 12.49 -10.39 -14.14
C LYS A 123 12.36 -8.87 -14.02
N ARG A 124 12.27 -8.34 -12.79
CA ARG A 124 12.21 -6.88 -12.55
C ARG A 124 13.57 -6.25 -12.86
N THR A 125 14.64 -6.84 -12.33
CA THR A 125 16.02 -6.41 -12.59
C THR A 125 16.29 -6.31 -14.09
N LEU A 126 15.94 -7.33 -14.87
CA LEU A 126 16.16 -7.33 -16.31
C LEU A 126 15.37 -6.22 -17.01
N LYS A 127 14.09 -6.00 -16.64
CA LYS A 127 13.30 -4.88 -17.15
C LYS A 127 13.93 -3.53 -16.82
N SER A 128 14.41 -3.37 -15.59
CA SER A 128 15.06 -2.13 -15.14
C SER A 128 16.40 -1.90 -15.84
N VAL A 129 17.19 -2.95 -16.06
CA VAL A 129 18.45 -2.89 -16.80
C VAL A 129 18.20 -2.53 -18.25
N LEU A 130 17.27 -3.22 -18.92
CA LEU A 130 16.91 -2.93 -20.31
C LEU A 130 16.41 -1.49 -20.46
N GLY A 131 15.49 -1.05 -19.60
CA GLY A 131 15.00 0.34 -19.62
C GLY A 131 16.11 1.35 -19.34
N GLY A 132 16.99 1.07 -18.37
CA GLY A 132 18.11 1.92 -18.02
C GLY A 132 19.11 2.06 -19.17
N LEU A 133 19.51 0.96 -19.81
CA LEU A 133 20.44 0.98 -20.93
C LEU A 133 19.91 1.74 -22.16
N LEU A 134 18.58 1.75 -22.37
CA LEU A 134 17.94 2.51 -23.46
C LEU A 134 17.96 4.04 -23.24
N ILE A 135 18.12 4.51 -22.00
CA ILE A 135 18.11 5.95 -21.67
C ILE A 135 19.48 6.39 -21.15
N ASN A 136 19.82 5.96 -19.93
CA ASN A 136 21.15 5.99 -19.34
C ASN A 136 21.16 5.10 -18.07
N PRO A 137 22.35 4.62 -17.62
CA PRO A 137 22.44 3.70 -16.48
C PRO A 137 21.84 4.20 -15.16
N LEU A 138 21.74 5.52 -14.95
CA LEU A 138 21.18 6.11 -13.72
C LEU A 138 19.66 5.94 -13.62
N TRP A 139 18.97 5.57 -14.72
CA TRP A 139 17.55 5.23 -14.69
C TRP A 139 17.28 3.81 -14.18
N MET A 140 18.29 2.93 -14.15
CA MET A 140 18.09 1.55 -13.69
C MET A 140 17.54 1.48 -12.25
N PRO A 141 18.10 2.20 -11.26
CA PRO A 141 17.52 2.26 -9.92
C PRO A 141 16.08 2.75 -9.91
N ILE A 142 15.77 3.82 -10.68
CA ILE A 142 14.42 4.41 -10.77
C ILE A 142 13.43 3.36 -11.27
N PHE A 143 13.70 2.69 -12.39
CA PHE A 143 12.80 1.68 -12.93
C PHE A 143 12.61 0.50 -11.99
N TYR A 144 13.65 0.14 -11.23
CA TYR A 144 13.54 -0.94 -10.25
C TYR A 144 12.58 -0.57 -9.13
N VAL A 145 12.75 0.59 -8.50
CA VAL A 145 11.91 1.03 -7.38
C VAL A 145 10.50 1.45 -7.83
N MET A 146 10.35 2.02 -9.02
CA MET A 146 9.04 2.26 -9.65
C MET A 146 8.28 0.95 -9.84
N GLY A 147 8.97 -0.11 -10.24
CA GLY A 147 8.39 -1.46 -10.31
C GLY A 147 7.99 -2.05 -8.96
N ILE A 148 8.56 -1.58 -7.84
CA ILE A 148 8.08 -1.91 -6.49
C ILE A 148 6.83 -1.09 -6.19
N GLN A 149 6.86 0.22 -6.42
CA GLN A 149 5.72 1.13 -6.20
C GLN A 149 4.44 0.67 -6.93
N ILE A 150 4.54 0.25 -8.20
CA ILE A 150 3.39 -0.27 -8.96
C ILE A 150 2.77 -1.50 -8.28
N VAL A 151 3.58 -2.34 -7.63
CA VAL A 151 3.07 -3.51 -6.90
C VAL A 151 2.38 -3.08 -5.60
N GLU A 152 2.90 -2.06 -4.90
CA GLU A 152 2.22 -1.47 -3.73
C GLU A 152 0.84 -0.95 -4.13
N GLU A 153 0.78 -0.15 -5.19
CA GLU A 153 -0.44 0.48 -5.68
C GLU A 153 -1.48 -0.57 -6.08
N LYS A 154 -1.07 -1.61 -6.81
CA LYS A 154 -1.98 -2.69 -7.19
C LYS A 154 -2.58 -3.41 -5.97
N ASN A 155 -1.76 -3.69 -4.96
CA ASN A 155 -2.23 -4.39 -3.77
C ASN A 155 -3.16 -3.52 -2.91
N LEU A 156 -2.88 -2.22 -2.79
CA LEU A 156 -3.79 -1.27 -2.16
C LEU A 156 -5.10 -1.14 -2.93
N GLY A 157 -5.06 -1.05 -4.26
CA GLY A 157 -6.25 -0.99 -5.09
C GLY A 157 -7.14 -2.23 -4.98
N VAL A 158 -6.57 -3.44 -4.92
CA VAL A 158 -7.34 -4.67 -4.66
C VAL A 158 -7.96 -4.67 -3.26
N LEU A 159 -7.23 -4.18 -2.26
CA LEU A 159 -7.73 -4.06 -0.89
C LEU A 159 -8.87 -3.04 -0.80
N ASN A 160 -8.73 -1.88 -1.43
CA ASN A 160 -9.75 -0.84 -1.52
C ASN A 160 -11.06 -1.38 -2.13
N GLN A 161 -10.98 -2.10 -3.25
CA GLN A 161 -12.14 -2.75 -3.86
C GLN A 161 -12.84 -3.73 -2.91
N ALA A 162 -12.09 -4.46 -2.09
CA ALA A 162 -12.65 -5.37 -1.10
C ALA A 162 -13.33 -4.61 0.05
N VAL A 163 -12.76 -3.50 0.51
CA VAL A 163 -13.36 -2.61 1.52
C VAL A 163 -14.68 -2.05 1.00
N MET A 164 -14.68 -1.41 -0.17
CA MET A 164 -15.91 -0.88 -0.81
C MET A 164 -17.00 -1.96 -0.96
N THR A 165 -16.62 -3.19 -1.28
CA THR A 165 -17.58 -4.31 -1.40
C THR A 165 -18.25 -4.63 -0.06
N VAL A 166 -17.52 -4.55 1.05
CA VAL A 166 -18.08 -4.76 2.39
C VAL A 166 -18.94 -3.57 2.81
N GLU A 167 -18.49 -2.33 2.56
CA GLU A 167 -19.28 -1.13 2.86
C GLU A 167 -20.64 -1.12 2.14
N LEU A 168 -20.65 -1.46 0.85
CA LEU A 168 -21.88 -1.56 0.06
C LEU A 168 -22.84 -2.63 0.61
N LYS A 169 -22.32 -3.70 1.22
CA LYS A 169 -23.16 -4.71 1.89
C LYS A 169 -23.71 -4.19 3.20
N LEU A 170 -22.89 -3.51 4.01
CA LEU A 170 -23.34 -2.91 5.27
C LEU A 170 -24.45 -1.88 5.02
N ALA A 171 -24.26 -0.97 4.06
CA ALA A 171 -25.26 0.04 3.70
C ALA A 171 -26.61 -0.56 3.26
N LYS A 172 -26.58 -1.69 2.53
CA LYS A 172 -27.81 -2.41 2.14
C LYS A 172 -28.52 -3.10 3.31
N THR A 173 -27.77 -3.47 4.35
CA THR A 173 -28.28 -4.24 5.50
C THR A 173 -28.74 -3.34 6.64
N SER A 174 -28.37 -2.05 6.62
CA SER A 174 -28.82 -1.03 7.59
C SER A 174 -29.05 0.32 6.89
N PRO A 175 -30.18 0.47 6.16
CA PRO A 175 -30.48 1.68 5.40
C PRO A 175 -30.75 2.92 6.27
N ASP A 176 -31.03 2.75 7.57
CA ASP A 176 -31.38 3.86 8.48
C ASP A 176 -30.16 4.56 9.12
N LYS A 177 -28.92 4.19 8.76
CA LYS A 177 -27.68 4.75 9.36
C LYS A 177 -26.88 5.69 8.44
N TYR A 178 -27.39 6.04 7.26
CA TYR A 178 -26.76 6.97 6.32
C TYR A 178 -27.76 7.97 5.73
#